data_AF-A0A7L4CDG2-F1
#
_entry.id   AF-A0A7L4CDG2-F1
#
_cell.length_a   1.000
_cell.length_b   1.000
_cell.length_c   1.000
_cell.angle_alpha   90.00
_cell.angle_beta   90.00
_cell.angle_gamma   90.00
#
_symmetry.space_group_name_H-M   'P 1'
#
loop_
_entity.id
_entity.type
_entity.pdbx_description
1 polymer ?
#
loop_
_entity_poly.entity_id
_entity_poly.type
_entity_poly.pdbx_seq_one_letter_code
_entity_poly.pdbx_strand_id
1 'polypeptide(L)' 'MHCWKAMAALLLCSLLLSQTHCASLHHRQPQLTRQRRMTPFWRGVSLRPIGASCRDNSECITMLCRKNRCFLRTASE' A
#
# COMPACT_ATOMS: atom_id res chain seq x y z
N MET A 1 32.83 -42.29 11.64
CA MET A 1 32.62 -41.64 10.32
C MET A 1 31.19 -41.07 10.15
N HIS A 2 30.15 -41.67 10.76
CA HIS A 2 28.78 -41.15 10.68
C HIS A 2 28.52 -39.88 11.50
N CYS A 3 29.23 -39.68 12.61
CA CYS A 3 29.05 -38.51 13.48
C CYS A 3 29.42 -37.20 12.77
N TRP A 4 30.48 -37.20 11.94
CA TRP A 4 30.88 -36.02 11.17
C TRP A 4 29.82 -35.62 10.14
N LYS A 5 29.18 -36.60 9.48
CA LYS A 5 28.08 -36.35 8.55
C LYS A 5 26.85 -35.76 9.27
N ALA A 6 26.54 -36.24 10.47
CA ALA A 6 25.45 -35.70 11.28
C ALA A 6 25.74 -34.26 11.72
N MET A 7 26.97 -33.97 12.16
CA MET A 7 27.38 -32.61 12.52
C MET A 7 27.34 -31.66 11.32
N ALA A 8 27.82 -32.11 10.16
CA ALA A 8 27.74 -31.33 8.92
C ALA A 8 26.27 -31.04 8.51
N ALA A 9 25.37 -32.01 8.64
CA ALA A 9 23.96 -31.83 8.35
C ALA A 9 23.28 -30.84 9.32
N LEU A 10 23.59 -30.92 10.62
CA LEU A 10 23.05 -30.01 11.64
C LEU A 10 23.52 -28.56 11.42
N LEU A 11 24.80 -28.37 11.06
CA LEU A 11 25.34 -27.05 10.74
C LEU A 11 24.69 -26.47 9.49
N LEU A 12 24.51 -27.28 8.44
CA LEU A 12 23.81 -26.85 7.22
C LEU A 12 22.37 -26.43 7.52
N CYS A 13 21.62 -27.22 8.29
CA CYS A 13 20.25 -26.90 8.67
C CYS A 13 20.16 -25.58 9.43
N SER A 14 21.08 -25.36 10.39
CA SER A 14 21.15 -24.14 11.18
C SER A 14 21.43 -22.90 10.33
N LEU A 15 22.34 -23.01 9.34
CA LEU A 15 22.58 -21.93 8.39
C LEU A 15 21.34 -21.64 7.53
N LEU A 16 20.67 -22.66 6.97
CA LEU A 16 19.48 -22.46 6.16
C LEU A 16 18.35 -21.78 6.96
N LEU A 17 18.11 -22.20 8.20
CA LEU A 17 17.14 -21.57 9.10
C LEU A 17 17.48 -20.09 9.35
N SER A 18 18.74 -19.76 9.66
CA SER A 18 19.20 -18.38 9.85
C SER A 18 18.98 -17.52 8.60
N GLN A 19 19.29 -18.05 7.40
CA GLN A 19 19.09 -17.33 6.14
C GLN A 19 17.61 -17.03 5.88
N THR A 20 16.69 -17.94 6.23
CA THR A 20 15.24 -17.69 6.09
C THR A 20 14.71 -16.62 7.06
N HIS A 21 15.26 -16.55 8.29
CA HIS A 21 14.93 -15.49 9.23
C HIS A 21 15.45 -14.11 8.77
N CYS A 22 16.65 -14.05 8.17
CA CYS A 22 17.22 -12.82 7.64
C CYS A 22 16.64 -12.42 6.26
N ALA A 23 16.14 -13.38 5.46
CA ALA A 23 15.44 -13.12 4.19
C ALA A 23 13.99 -12.67 4.41
N SER A 24 13.45 -12.78 5.63
CA SER A 24 12.22 -12.09 6.04
C SER A 24 12.43 -10.58 6.26
N LEU A 25 13.27 -9.95 5.44
CA LEU A 25 13.18 -8.52 5.13
C LEU A 25 12.13 -8.27 4.03
N HIS A 26 11.07 -9.08 3.96
CA HIS A 26 9.79 -8.53 3.56
C HIS A 26 9.26 -7.71 4.75
N HIS A 27 9.99 -6.63 5.07
CA HIS A 27 9.41 -5.48 5.73
C HIS A 27 8.15 -5.21 4.92
N ARG A 28 7.01 -5.38 5.57
CA ARG A 28 5.72 -4.93 5.09
C ARG A 28 5.84 -3.43 4.98
N GLN A 29 6.55 -2.96 3.95
CA GLN A 29 6.44 -1.60 3.51
C GLN A 29 4.93 -1.39 3.42
N PRO A 30 4.36 -0.39 4.12
CA PRO A 30 3.01 -0.01 3.80
C PRO A 30 3.05 0.17 2.30
N GLN A 31 2.31 -0.66 1.55
CA GLN A 31 2.21 -0.50 0.11
C GLN A 31 1.77 0.94 -0.02
N LEU A 32 2.72 1.82 -0.37
CA LEU A 32 2.47 3.18 -0.78
C LEU A 32 1.75 2.94 -2.08
N THR A 33 0.45 2.72 -1.95
CA THR A 33 -0.45 2.25 -2.99
C THR A 33 -0.39 3.39 -3.94
N ARG A 34 0.48 3.27 -4.95
CA ARG A 34 0.78 4.34 -5.87
C ARG A 34 -0.57 4.75 -6.40
N GLN A 35 -1.05 5.89 -5.93
CA GLN A 35 -2.44 6.29 -6.13
C GLN A 35 -2.63 6.25 -7.63
N ARG A 36 -3.45 5.30 -8.10
CA ARG A 36 -3.55 4.97 -9.52
C ARG A 36 -3.84 6.31 -10.18
N ARG A 37 -2.89 6.82 -10.96
CA ARG A 37 -3.12 8.03 -11.74
C ARG A 37 -4.35 7.69 -12.53
N MET A 38 -5.40 8.37 -12.18
CA MET A 38 -6.70 8.12 -12.72
C MET A 38 -6.50 8.36 -14.27
N THR A 39 -7.43 8.00 -15.16
CA THR A 39 -7.41 8.47 -16.56
C THR A 39 -7.91 9.91 -16.72
N PRO A 40 -7.26 10.81 -17.49
CA PRO A 40 -7.59 12.25 -17.60
C PRO A 40 -9.05 12.59 -17.96
N PHE A 41 -9.84 11.59 -18.33
CA PHE A 41 -11.30 11.61 -18.44
C PHE A 41 -12.03 12.40 -17.33
N TRP A 42 -11.58 12.45 -16.06
CA TRP A 42 -12.25 13.31 -15.05
C TRP A 42 -12.30 14.79 -15.45
N ARG A 43 -11.36 15.27 -16.27
CA ARG A 43 -11.39 16.63 -16.80
C ARG A 43 -12.62 16.87 -17.68
N GLY A 44 -13.11 15.82 -18.36
CA GLY A 44 -14.32 15.87 -19.19
C GLY A 44 -15.63 15.66 -18.43
N VAL A 45 -15.63 14.95 -17.29
CA VAL A 45 -16.86 14.68 -16.51
C VAL A 45 -17.22 15.83 -15.56
N SER A 46 -16.45 16.92 -15.54
CA SER A 46 -16.56 18.03 -14.57
C SER A 46 -16.47 17.60 -13.10
N LEU A 47 -16.11 16.35 -12.81
CA LEU A 47 -15.96 15.81 -11.48
C LEU A 47 -14.53 16.05 -10.97
N ARG A 48 -14.44 16.69 -9.82
CA ARG A 48 -13.20 17.07 -9.17
C ARG A 48 -12.70 15.93 -8.28
N PRO A 49 -11.37 15.66 -8.28
CA PRO A 49 -10.79 14.62 -7.44
C PRO A 49 -10.74 15.04 -5.97
N ILE A 50 -10.41 14.10 -5.10
CA ILE A 50 -10.22 14.33 -3.66
C ILE A 50 -9.15 15.42 -3.45
N GLY A 51 -9.42 16.35 -2.52
CA GLY A 51 -8.54 17.48 -2.22
C GLY A 51 -8.65 18.68 -3.17
N ALA A 52 -9.38 18.55 -4.28
CA ALA A 52 -9.66 19.68 -5.17
C ALA A 52 -10.65 20.66 -4.53
N SER A 53 -10.58 21.92 -4.92
CA SER A 53 -11.51 22.94 -4.41
C SER A 53 -12.91 22.76 -4.99
N CYS A 54 -13.93 22.83 -4.13
CA CYS A 54 -15.35 22.70 -4.48
C CYS A 54 -16.17 23.84 -3.87
N ARG A 55 -17.28 24.16 -4.53
CA ARG A 55 -18.39 24.99 -4.04
C ARG A 55 -19.60 24.13 -3.69
N ASP A 56 -19.88 23.12 -4.52
CA ASP A 56 -21.03 22.22 -4.37
C ASP A 56 -20.61 20.76 -4.23
N ASN A 57 -21.47 19.97 -3.59
CA ASN A 57 -21.23 18.53 -3.39
C ASN A 57 -21.16 17.78 -4.73
N SER A 58 -21.96 18.18 -5.72
CA SER A 58 -21.99 17.57 -7.06
C SER A 58 -20.71 17.78 -7.87
N GLU A 59 -19.88 18.76 -7.50
CA GLU A 59 -18.60 18.99 -8.17
C GLU A 59 -17.57 17.92 -7.81
N CYS A 60 -17.73 17.20 -6.70
CA CYS A 60 -16.77 16.20 -6.23
C CYS A 60 -17.15 14.80 -6.72
N ILE A 61 -16.17 14.01 -7.16
CA ILE A 61 -16.37 12.58 -7.49
C ILE A 61 -16.95 11.76 -6.31
N THR A 62 -16.68 12.20 -5.09
CA THR A 62 -17.14 11.59 -3.84
C THR A 62 -18.49 12.12 -3.37
N MET A 63 -19.07 13.10 -4.09
CA MET A 63 -20.29 13.82 -3.72
C MET A 63 -20.21 14.50 -2.34
N LEU A 64 -19.01 14.86 -1.89
CA LEU A 64 -18.76 15.44 -0.57
C LEU A 64 -17.79 16.62 -0.63
N CYS A 65 -18.34 17.83 -0.47
CA CYS A 65 -17.61 19.08 -0.33
C CYS A 65 -17.60 19.52 1.14
N ARG A 66 -16.42 19.63 1.76
CA ARG A 66 -16.25 20.11 3.13
C ARG A 66 -15.12 21.13 3.16
N LYS A 67 -15.28 22.27 3.84
CA LYS A 67 -14.26 23.33 3.89
C LYS A 67 -13.72 23.71 2.48
N ASN A 68 -14.62 23.82 1.50
CA ASN A 68 -14.31 24.13 0.11
C ASN A 68 -13.33 23.13 -0.55
N ARG A 69 -13.24 21.90 -0.06
CA ARG A 69 -12.43 20.81 -0.64
C ARG A 69 -13.22 19.51 -0.72
N CYS A 70 -12.91 18.69 -1.72
CA CYS A 70 -13.52 17.37 -1.87
C CYS A 70 -12.91 16.37 -0.87
N PHE A 71 -13.74 15.66 -0.11
CA PHE A 71 -13.32 14.65 0.87
C PHE A 71 -13.83 13.26 0.49
N LEU A 72 -13.17 12.21 0.98
CA LEU A 72 -13.64 10.83 0.86
C LEU A 72 -14.82 10.61 1.83
N ARG A 73 -15.88 9.90 1.42
CA ARG A 73 -17.03 9.61 2.31
C ARG A 73 -16.64 8.79 3.55
N THR A 74 -15.56 8.01 3.48
CA THR A 74 -15.04 7.26 4.63
C THR A 74 -14.17 8.11 5.56
N ALA A 75 -13.85 9.35 5.20
CA ALA A 75 -13.10 10.28 6.05
C ALA A 75 -14.02 11.19 6.89
N SER A 76 -15.34 10.97 6.82
CA SER A 76 -16.34 11.66 7.65
C SER A 76 -16.86 10.82 8.81
N GLU A 77 -16.26 9.65 9.07
CA GLU A 77 -16.48 8.83 10.28
C GLU A 77 -15.51 9.25 11.39
#